data_AF-A0A970WKL8-F1
#
_entry.id   AF-A0A970WKL8-F1
#
_cell.length_a   1.000
_cell.length_b   1.000
_cell.length_c   1.000
_cell.angle_alpha   90.00
_cell.angle_beta   90.00
_cell.angle_gamma   90.00
#
_symmetry.space_group_name_H-M   'P 1'
#
loop_
_entity.id
_entity.type
_entity.pdbx_description
1 polymer ?
#
loop_
_entity_poly.entity_id
_entity_poly.type
_entity_poly.pdbx_seq_one_letter_code
_entity_poly.pdbx_strand_id
1 'polypeptide(L)'
;MTTPSEDLSNGTPLTFNQLTKIYYDRYKPLYSQVQTFNEMPVELIFEVAAAWDHVTRHWMYGESEASCVDKASRHVKRAIFDAFKLILKARVDEYDELRAVDTSLINNGEFDRELIALMAEIRRDAIDARMAEGNTSAPESWSDAFNLWDKVHANCEKFNQEFYLNDKVEWARKKTQEFTSRRRWEGFGIGVAASAVVTLVWWMIVG
;
A
#
# COMPACT_ATOMS: atom_id res chain seq x y z
N MET A 1 38.69 -11.08 17.91
CA MET A 1 37.32 -10.80 18.34
C MET A 1 36.52 -10.42 17.11
N THR A 2 35.82 -11.39 16.53
CA THR A 2 34.90 -11.19 15.42
C THR A 2 33.59 -10.67 16.01
N THR A 3 33.24 -9.42 15.72
CA THR A 3 31.90 -8.87 15.97
C THR A 3 30.87 -9.75 15.26
N PRO A 4 29.82 -10.22 15.95
CA PRO A 4 28.69 -10.83 15.27
C PRO A 4 28.13 -9.80 14.29
N SER A 5 27.97 -10.20 13.02
CA SER A 5 27.13 -9.49 12.09
C SER A 5 25.68 -9.69 12.54
N GLU A 6 25.27 -8.96 13.58
CA GLU A 6 23.86 -8.89 13.93
C GLU A 6 23.18 -8.09 12.85
N ASP A 7 22.27 -8.74 12.14
CA ASP A 7 21.29 -8.09 11.30
C ASP A 7 20.40 -7.21 12.19
N LEU A 8 20.89 -6.01 12.48
CA LEU A 8 20.25 -5.02 13.35
C LEU A 8 19.00 -4.42 12.70
N SER A 9 18.65 -4.79 11.47
CA SER A 9 17.52 -4.20 10.75
C SER A 9 16.18 -4.48 11.45
N ASN A 10 16.11 -5.59 12.19
CA ASN A 10 14.88 -6.13 12.76
C ASN A 10 14.94 -6.26 14.30
N GLY A 11 16.00 -5.76 14.94
CA GLY A 11 16.20 -5.82 16.38
C GLY A 11 15.86 -4.51 17.09
N THR A 12 15.53 -4.58 18.38
CA THR A 12 15.34 -3.39 19.21
C THR A 12 16.69 -2.64 19.35
N PRO A 13 16.78 -1.35 18.95
CA PRO A 13 18.03 -0.61 19.04
C PRO A 13 18.37 -0.32 20.51
N LEU A 14 19.66 -0.38 20.85
CA LEU A 14 20.19 -0.12 22.19
C LEU A 14 21.01 1.19 22.26
N THR A 15 21.36 1.74 21.11
CA THR A 15 22.17 2.97 20.97
C THR A 15 21.56 3.91 19.94
N PHE A 16 21.92 5.20 19.98
CA PHE A 16 21.54 6.14 18.94
C PHE A 16 22.01 5.71 17.56
N ASN A 17 23.19 5.10 17.45
CA ASN A 17 23.74 4.63 16.19
C ASN A 17 22.90 3.48 15.59
N GLN A 18 22.43 2.56 16.42
CA GLN A 18 21.52 1.50 15.98
C GLN A 18 20.15 2.07 15.59
N LEU A 19 19.61 3.02 16.37
CA LEU A 19 18.34 3.68 16.06
C LEU A 19 18.40 4.43 14.72
N THR A 20 19.47 5.21 14.49
CA THR A 20 19.66 5.95 13.24
C THR A 20 19.88 5.01 12.05
N LYS A 21 20.58 3.89 12.27
CA LYS A 21 20.72 2.85 11.25
C LYS A 21 19.37 2.25 10.84
N ILE A 22 18.51 1.88 11.79
CA ILE A 22 17.17 1.38 11.50
C ILE A 22 16.34 2.45 10.76
N TYR A 23 16.40 3.70 11.23
CA TYR A 23 15.74 4.80 10.55
C TYR A 23 16.18 4.93 9.09
N TYR A 24 17.49 4.89 8.83
CA TYR A 24 18.04 5.07 7.49
C TYR A 24 17.80 3.87 6.57
N ASP A 25 18.00 2.65 7.08
CA ASP A 25 17.94 1.44 6.25
C ASP A 25 16.50 0.96 6.02
N ARG A 26 15.58 1.26 6.95
CA ARG A 26 14.21 0.71 6.93
C ARG A 26 13.16 1.79 6.72
N TYR A 27 13.10 2.78 7.60
CA TYR A 27 12.07 3.81 7.50
C TYR A 27 12.26 4.68 6.25
N LYS A 28 13.47 5.15 5.97
CA LYS A 28 13.71 6.13 4.91
C LYS A 28 13.29 5.64 3.51
N PRO A 29 13.63 4.41 3.07
CA PRO A 29 13.16 3.89 1.78
C PRO A 29 11.64 3.78 1.70
N LEU A 30 10.99 3.24 2.74
CA LEU A 30 9.53 3.10 2.79
C LEU A 30 8.83 4.47 2.76
N TYR A 31 9.35 5.44 3.52
CA TYR A 31 8.85 6.81 3.48
C TYR A 31 8.98 7.41 2.08
N SER A 32 10.12 7.24 1.42
CA SER A 32 10.32 7.71 0.04
C SER A 32 9.35 7.08 -0.95
N GLN A 33 8.98 5.81 -0.76
CA GLN A 33 7.93 5.19 -1.54
C GLN A 33 6.56 5.82 -1.24
N VAL A 34 6.19 5.96 0.03
CA VAL A 34 4.91 6.57 0.44
C VAL A 34 4.76 8.00 -0.10
N GLN A 35 5.85 8.78 -0.16
CA GLN A 35 5.85 10.12 -0.75
C GLN A 35 5.42 10.14 -2.22
N THR A 36 5.54 9.02 -2.95
CA THR A 36 5.11 8.94 -4.36
C THR A 36 3.59 8.91 -4.52
N PHE A 37 2.84 8.63 -3.46
CA PHE A 37 1.37 8.57 -3.49
C PHE A 37 0.71 9.97 -3.55
N ASN A 38 1.51 11.04 -3.63
CA ASN A 38 1.08 12.45 -3.71
C ASN A 38 0.16 12.93 -2.56
N GLU A 39 0.13 12.19 -1.46
CA GLU A 39 -0.52 12.60 -0.21
C GLU A 39 0.55 12.74 0.89
N MET A 40 0.42 13.78 1.71
CA MET A 40 1.33 13.97 2.85
C MET A 40 1.02 12.92 3.92
N PRO A 41 1.96 12.03 4.28
CA PRO A 41 1.72 11.02 5.30
C PRO A 41 1.93 11.63 6.69
N VAL A 42 0.94 12.40 7.14
CA VAL A 42 1.00 13.22 8.37
C VAL A 42 1.34 12.37 9.60
N GLU A 43 0.75 11.18 9.69
CA GLU A 43 0.98 10.22 10.78
C GLU A 43 2.45 9.80 10.87
N LEU A 44 3.08 9.49 9.73
CA LEU A 44 4.49 9.10 9.68
C LEU A 44 5.39 10.25 10.09
N ILE A 45 5.05 11.48 9.70
CA ILE A 45 5.79 12.69 10.06
C ILE A 45 5.72 12.92 11.57
N PHE A 46 4.54 12.79 12.17
CA PHE A 46 4.38 12.98 13.61
C PHE A 46 5.10 11.92 14.43
N GLU A 47 5.08 10.65 14.02
CA GLU A 47 5.82 9.60 14.72
C GLU A 47 7.34 9.83 14.64
N VAL A 48 7.88 10.23 13.48
CA VAL A 48 9.31 10.53 13.37
C VAL A 48 9.70 11.79 14.14
N ALA A 49 8.85 12.82 14.17
CA ALA A 49 9.08 14.00 14.98
C ALA A 49 9.13 13.62 16.47
N ALA A 50 8.18 12.82 16.95
CA ALA A 50 8.18 12.34 18.33
C ALA A 50 9.41 11.48 18.67
N ALA A 51 9.88 10.65 17.73
CA ALA A 51 11.12 9.91 17.90
C ALA A 51 12.32 10.84 18.10
N TRP A 52 12.44 11.89 17.27
CA TRP A 52 13.54 12.85 17.39
C TRP A 52 13.41 13.74 18.62
N ASP A 53 12.20 14.09 19.05
CA ASP A 53 11.99 14.77 20.32
C ASP A 53 12.59 13.97 21.47
N HIS A 54 12.35 12.65 21.54
CA HIS A 54 12.96 11.79 22.55
C HIS A 54 14.49 11.76 22.48
N VAL A 55 15.05 11.73 21.29
CA VAL A 55 16.50 11.75 21.08
C VAL A 55 17.11 13.07 21.56
N THR A 56 16.48 14.21 21.26
CA THR A 56 16.99 15.52 21.69
C THR A 56 17.03 15.69 23.22
N ARG A 57 16.17 15.00 23.98
CA ARG A 57 16.14 15.07 25.45
C ARG A 57 17.44 14.64 26.12
N HIS A 58 18.23 13.80 25.45
CA HIS A 58 19.55 13.43 25.94
C HIS A 58 20.45 14.67 26.15
N TRP A 59 20.48 15.56 25.15
CA TRP A 59 21.30 16.77 25.22
C TRP A 59 20.60 17.93 25.93
N MET A 60 19.28 18.04 25.82
CA MET A 60 18.52 19.16 26.40
C MET A 60 18.27 19.00 27.91
N TYR A 61 18.07 17.77 28.37
CA TYR A 61 17.65 17.48 29.75
C TYR A 61 18.54 16.46 30.46
N GLY A 62 19.60 15.95 29.81
CA GLY A 62 20.50 14.96 30.41
C GLY A 62 19.87 13.58 30.59
N GLU A 63 18.80 13.26 29.86
CA GLU A 63 18.18 11.92 29.91
C GLU A 63 19.17 10.86 29.39
N SER A 64 19.17 9.66 29.97
CA SER A 64 20.11 8.61 29.55
C SER A 64 19.83 8.16 28.11
N GLU A 65 20.90 7.84 27.36
CA GLU A 65 20.78 7.33 25.98
C GLU A 65 19.82 6.12 25.91
N ALA A 66 19.98 5.15 26.83
CA ALA A 66 19.12 3.97 26.88
C ALA A 66 17.62 4.32 26.99
N SER A 67 17.25 5.31 27.82
CA SER A 67 15.86 5.75 27.98
C SER A 67 15.35 6.48 26.73
N CYS A 68 16.17 7.36 26.15
CA CYS A 68 15.84 8.07 24.91
C CYS A 68 15.66 7.10 23.74
N VAL A 69 16.58 6.14 23.60
CA VAL A 69 16.55 5.12 22.53
C VAL A 69 15.32 4.23 22.68
N ASP A 70 15.02 3.70 23.88
CA ASP A 70 13.81 2.88 24.09
C ASP A 70 12.54 3.62 23.63
N LYS A 71 12.35 4.88 24.06
CA LYS A 71 11.18 5.67 23.68
C LYS A 71 11.15 6.00 22.19
N ALA A 72 12.26 6.48 21.64
CA ALA A 72 12.36 6.82 20.22
C ALA A 72 12.17 5.60 19.31
N SER A 73 12.67 4.43 19.73
CA SER A 73 12.54 3.17 19.00
C SER A 73 11.09 2.78 18.79
N ARG A 74 10.21 2.99 19.79
CA ARG A 74 8.77 2.69 19.69
C ARG A 74 8.08 3.54 18.63
N HIS A 75 8.47 4.81 18.53
CA HIS A 75 7.96 5.73 17.52
C HIS A 75 8.48 5.39 16.12
N VAL A 76 9.79 5.12 15.97
CA VAL A 76 10.36 4.67 14.68
C VAL A 76 9.70 3.37 14.23
N LYS A 77 9.51 2.39 15.13
CA LYS A 77 8.80 1.14 14.84
C LYS A 77 7.40 1.40 14.30
N ARG A 78 6.63 2.26 14.98
CA ARG A 78 5.27 2.60 14.55
C ARG A 78 5.27 3.27 13.18
N ALA A 79 6.18 4.22 12.96
CA ALA A 79 6.33 4.90 11.67
C ALA A 79 6.62 3.93 10.52
N ILE A 80 7.46 2.91 10.75
CA ILE A 80 7.75 1.88 9.74
C ILE A 80 6.50 1.03 9.45
N PHE A 81 5.80 0.54 10.48
CA PHE A 81 4.57 -0.23 10.29
C PHE A 81 3.49 0.59 9.59
N ASP A 82 3.34 1.87 9.93
CA ASP A 82 2.41 2.77 9.26
C ASP A 82 2.78 2.98 7.79
N ALA A 83 4.06 3.06 7.45
CA ALA A 83 4.50 3.10 6.05
C ALA A 83 4.10 1.83 5.28
N PHE A 84 4.30 0.62 5.84
CA PHE A 84 3.82 -0.61 5.21
C PHE A 84 2.30 -0.60 5.00
N LYS A 85 1.54 -0.14 6.01
CA LYS A 85 0.08 -0.06 5.94
C LYS A 85 -0.39 0.92 4.85
N LEU A 86 0.31 2.04 4.65
CA LEU A 86 0.02 2.99 3.58
C LEU A 86 0.33 2.41 2.20
N ILE A 87 1.46 1.72 2.04
CA ILE A 87 1.81 1.03 0.78
C ILE A 87 0.75 -0.01 0.44
N LEU A 88 0.38 -0.85 1.41
CA LEU A 88 -0.69 -1.84 1.23
C LEU A 88 -2.01 -1.18 0.80
N LYS A 89 -2.39 -0.07 1.45
CA LYS A 89 -3.61 0.67 1.08
C LYS A 89 -3.55 1.13 -0.38
N ALA A 90 -2.45 1.76 -0.80
CA ALA A 90 -2.28 2.19 -2.18
C ALA A 90 -2.42 1.02 -3.17
N ARG A 91 -1.81 -0.14 -2.88
CA ARG A 91 -1.94 -1.34 -3.73
C ARG A 91 -3.36 -1.90 -3.79
N VAL A 92 -4.11 -1.83 -2.68
CA VAL A 92 -5.52 -2.24 -2.66
C VAL A 92 -6.38 -1.31 -3.53
N ASP A 93 -6.15 0.00 -3.43
CA ASP A 93 -6.86 1.00 -4.24
C ASP A 93 -6.56 0.77 -5.74
N GLU A 94 -5.29 0.54 -6.10
CA GLU A 94 -4.86 0.19 -7.46
C GLU A 94 -5.43 -1.14 -7.97
N TYR A 95 -5.56 -2.14 -7.10
CA TYR A 95 -6.20 -3.41 -7.45
C TYR A 95 -7.68 -3.21 -7.78
N ASP A 96 -8.39 -2.39 -7.00
CA ASP A 96 -9.79 -2.07 -7.28
C ASP A 96 -9.95 -1.28 -8.59
N GLU A 97 -8.98 -0.43 -8.96
CA GLU A 97 -8.91 0.18 -10.30
C GLU A 97 -8.73 -0.87 -11.40
N LEU A 98 -7.79 -1.82 -11.24
CA LEU A 98 -7.56 -2.88 -12.22
C LEU A 98 -8.80 -3.75 -12.43
N ARG A 99 -9.56 -4.02 -11.37
CA ARG A 99 -10.79 -4.80 -11.45
C ARG A 99 -11.89 -4.14 -12.29
N ALA A 100 -11.80 -2.84 -12.57
CA ALA A 100 -12.70 -2.15 -13.50
C ALA A 100 -12.28 -2.34 -14.97
N VAL A 101 -11.11 -2.90 -15.23
CA VAL A 101 -10.58 -3.19 -16.57
C VAL A 101 -10.89 -4.64 -16.93
N ASP A 102 -11.23 -4.89 -18.20
CA ASP A 102 -11.39 -6.26 -18.70
C ASP A 102 -10.02 -6.86 -19.00
N THR A 103 -9.36 -7.35 -17.96
CA THR A 103 -8.03 -7.97 -18.02
C THR A 103 -8.06 -9.42 -18.51
N SER A 104 -9.24 -10.02 -18.68
CA SER A 104 -9.42 -11.37 -19.25
C SER A 104 -8.88 -11.48 -20.70
N LEU A 105 -8.80 -10.34 -21.39
CA LEU A 105 -8.21 -10.21 -22.72
C LEU A 105 -6.70 -10.46 -22.73
N ILE A 106 -6.06 -10.41 -21.56
CA ILE A 106 -4.62 -10.67 -21.40
C ILE A 106 -4.42 -12.16 -21.13
N ASN A 107 -3.68 -12.81 -22.03
CA ASN A 107 -3.26 -14.20 -21.88
C ASN A 107 -4.41 -15.18 -21.53
N ASN A 108 -5.57 -15.00 -22.17
CA ASN A 108 -6.75 -15.86 -22.02
C ASN A 108 -7.20 -16.09 -20.56
N GLY A 109 -7.10 -15.06 -19.70
CA GLY A 109 -7.56 -15.10 -18.31
C GLY A 109 -6.59 -15.72 -17.30
N GLU A 110 -5.38 -16.12 -17.71
CA GLU A 110 -4.32 -16.50 -16.76
C GLU A 110 -3.90 -15.30 -15.90
N PHE A 111 -3.81 -14.11 -16.51
CA PHE A 111 -3.47 -12.87 -15.84
C PHE A 111 -4.42 -12.58 -14.65
N ASP A 112 -5.73 -12.69 -14.88
CA ASP A 112 -6.75 -12.46 -13.84
C ASP A 112 -6.62 -13.43 -12.67
N ARG A 113 -6.34 -14.70 -12.98
CA ARG A 113 -6.20 -15.73 -11.96
C ARG A 113 -5.01 -15.45 -11.05
N GLU A 114 -3.86 -15.11 -11.64
CA GLU A 114 -2.65 -14.80 -10.89
C GLU A 114 -2.80 -13.51 -10.07
N LEU A 115 -3.43 -12.48 -10.65
CA LEU A 115 -3.74 -11.22 -9.99
C LEU A 115 -4.60 -11.44 -8.73
N ILE A 116 -5.70 -12.20 -8.87
CA ILE A 116 -6.61 -12.50 -7.76
C ILE A 116 -5.89 -13.33 -6.69
N ALA A 117 -5.10 -14.33 -7.10
CA ALA A 117 -4.36 -15.19 -6.17
C ALA A 117 -3.34 -14.38 -5.35
N LEU A 118 -2.55 -13.53 -6.01
CA LEU A 118 -1.56 -12.68 -5.34
C LEU A 118 -2.23 -11.70 -4.37
N MET A 119 -3.34 -11.08 -4.76
CA MET A 119 -4.04 -10.14 -3.88
C MET A 119 -4.69 -10.86 -2.67
N ALA A 120 -5.17 -12.09 -2.85
CA ALA A 120 -5.64 -12.91 -1.74
C ALA A 120 -4.50 -13.24 -0.75
N GLU A 121 -3.31 -13.57 -1.26
CA GLU A 121 -2.11 -13.81 -0.45
C GLU A 121 -1.70 -12.56 0.32
N ILE A 122 -1.57 -11.40 -0.34
CA ILE A 122 -1.22 -10.13 0.31
C ILE A 122 -2.20 -9.81 1.44
N ARG A 123 -3.51 -9.98 1.23
CA ARG A 123 -4.53 -9.70 2.26
C ARG A 123 -4.39 -10.63 3.46
N ARG A 124 -4.20 -11.92 3.23
CA ARG A 124 -3.99 -12.91 4.30
C ARG A 124 -2.74 -12.57 5.11
N ASP A 125 -1.61 -12.37 4.43
CA ASP A 125 -0.34 -12.12 5.10
C ASP A 125 -0.35 -10.77 5.85
N ALA A 126 -1.06 -9.77 5.34
CA ALA A 126 -1.25 -8.49 6.05
C ALA A 126 -2.10 -8.61 7.31
N ILE A 127 -3.08 -9.52 7.34
CA ILE A 127 -3.83 -9.83 8.56
C ILE A 127 -2.88 -10.45 9.59
N ASP A 128 -2.07 -11.43 9.17
CA ASP A 128 -1.11 -12.08 10.06
C ASP A 128 -0.08 -11.09 10.61
N ALA A 129 0.44 -10.19 9.76
CA ALA A 129 1.37 -9.13 10.15
C ALA A 129 0.77 -8.18 11.20
N ARG A 130 -0.49 -7.76 11.02
CA ARG A 130 -1.20 -6.89 11.98
C ARG A 130 -1.46 -7.58 13.31
N MET A 131 -1.79 -8.86 13.29
CA MET A 131 -1.98 -9.64 14.52
C MET A 131 -0.65 -9.79 15.28
N ALA A 132 0.45 -10.00 14.57
CA ALA A 132 1.78 -10.04 15.18
C ALA A 132 2.21 -8.68 15.75
N GLU A 133 1.95 -7.58 15.05
CA GLU A 133 2.20 -6.20 15.53
C GLU A 133 1.48 -5.91 16.86
N GLY A 134 0.24 -6.37 17.01
CA GLY A 134 -0.58 -6.18 18.20
C GLY A 134 -0.31 -7.18 19.34
N ASN A 135 0.54 -8.19 19.14
CA ASN A 135 0.78 -9.22 20.14
C ASN A 135 1.70 -8.70 21.27
N THR A 136 1.11 -8.46 22.43
CA THR A 136 1.80 -7.96 23.63
C THR A 136 2.50 -9.06 24.43
N SER A 137 2.39 -10.32 24.02
CA SER A 137 2.94 -11.48 24.75
C SER A 137 4.45 -11.67 24.53
N ALA A 138 4.99 -11.08 23.46
CA ALA A 138 6.42 -11.06 23.15
C ALA A 138 6.84 -9.64 22.68
N PRO A 139 6.73 -8.62 23.56
CA PRO A 139 6.75 -7.21 23.17
C PRO A 139 8.10 -6.70 22.62
N GLU A 140 9.18 -7.48 22.77
CA GLU A 140 10.56 -7.04 22.49
C GLU A 140 11.21 -7.69 21.26
N SER A 141 10.52 -8.62 20.57
CA SER A 141 10.97 -9.13 19.26
C SER A 141 10.25 -8.37 18.15
N TRP A 142 10.83 -7.24 17.75
CA TRP A 142 10.49 -6.53 16.52
C TRP A 142 10.47 -7.47 15.29
N SER A 143 11.33 -8.50 15.32
CA SER A 143 11.64 -9.40 14.22
C SER A 143 10.43 -10.06 13.58
N ASP A 144 9.50 -10.62 14.36
CA ASP A 144 8.42 -11.42 13.79
C ASP A 144 7.44 -10.57 12.98
N ALA A 145 7.02 -9.44 13.54
CA ALA A 145 6.14 -8.49 12.85
C ALA A 145 6.85 -7.86 11.64
N PHE A 146 8.14 -7.54 11.73
CA PHE A 146 8.91 -7.03 10.59
C PHE A 146 9.01 -8.06 9.46
N ASN A 147 9.31 -9.31 9.76
CA ASN A 147 9.43 -10.36 8.74
C ASN A 147 8.11 -10.56 7.99
N LEU A 148 6.97 -10.53 8.71
CA LEU A 148 5.65 -10.62 8.09
C LEU A 148 5.35 -9.39 7.23
N TRP A 149 5.63 -8.19 7.72
CA TRP A 149 5.43 -6.97 6.94
C TRP A 149 6.36 -6.88 5.72
N ASP A 150 7.61 -7.34 5.82
CA ASP A 150 8.54 -7.43 4.69
C ASP A 150 8.01 -8.37 3.61
N LYS A 151 7.43 -9.52 4.01
CA LYS A 151 6.78 -10.43 3.06
C LYS A 151 5.61 -9.74 2.33
N VAL A 152 4.76 -9.02 3.08
CA VAL A 152 3.65 -8.26 2.52
C VAL A 152 4.15 -7.20 1.54
N HIS A 153 5.18 -6.44 1.92
CA HIS A 153 5.78 -5.41 1.09
C HIS A 153 6.38 -5.98 -0.20
N ALA A 154 7.12 -7.09 -0.12
CA ALA A 154 7.65 -7.76 -1.30
C ALA A 154 6.53 -8.20 -2.27
N ASN A 155 5.43 -8.74 -1.77
CA ASN A 155 4.28 -9.10 -2.60
C ASN A 155 3.55 -7.85 -3.15
N CYS A 156 3.52 -6.74 -2.42
CA CYS A 156 3.02 -5.45 -2.91
C CYS A 156 3.86 -4.91 -4.08
N GLU A 157 5.19 -5.02 -3.99
CA GLU A 157 6.08 -4.64 -5.10
C GLU A 157 5.90 -5.56 -6.30
N LYS A 158 5.76 -6.86 -6.07
CA LYS A 158 5.44 -7.83 -7.11
C LYS A 158 4.14 -7.46 -7.82
N PHE A 159 3.08 -7.17 -7.08
CA PHE A 159 1.80 -6.72 -7.63
C PHE A 159 1.98 -5.47 -8.51
N ASN A 160 2.71 -4.48 -8.00
CA ASN A 160 2.91 -3.21 -8.71
C ASN A 160 3.64 -3.42 -10.05
N GLN A 161 4.74 -4.18 -10.04
CA GLN A 161 5.58 -4.38 -11.22
C GLN A 161 4.97 -5.34 -12.24
N GLU A 162 4.43 -6.48 -11.79
CA GLU A 162 3.97 -7.54 -12.69
C GLU A 162 2.54 -7.30 -13.21
N PHE A 163 1.71 -6.58 -12.45
CA PHE A 163 0.30 -6.38 -12.78
C PHE A 163 -0.06 -4.93 -13.03
N TYR A 164 0.11 -4.05 -12.05
CA TYR A 164 -0.41 -2.67 -12.15
C TYR A 164 0.30 -1.85 -13.24
N LEU A 165 1.63 -1.91 -13.29
CA LEU A 165 2.47 -1.20 -14.26
C LEU A 165 2.74 -2.02 -15.53
N ASN A 166 2.06 -3.14 -15.74
CA ASN A 166 2.28 -3.99 -16.90
C ASN A 166 1.77 -3.31 -18.19
N ASP A 167 2.60 -3.22 -19.23
CA ASP A 167 2.23 -2.61 -20.53
C ASP A 167 0.95 -3.20 -21.14
N LYS A 168 0.68 -4.50 -20.88
CA LYS A 168 -0.53 -5.17 -21.37
C LYS A 168 -1.81 -4.65 -20.71
N VAL A 169 -1.70 -4.14 -19.48
CA VAL A 169 -2.83 -3.51 -18.77
C VAL A 169 -3.20 -2.19 -19.42
N GLU A 170 -2.25 -1.37 -19.89
CA GLU A 170 -2.60 -0.15 -20.63
C GLU A 170 -3.37 -0.46 -21.91
N TRP A 171 -2.94 -1.49 -22.65
CA TRP A 171 -3.65 -1.95 -23.83
C TRP A 171 -5.07 -2.42 -23.49
N ALA A 172 -5.22 -3.22 -22.42
CA ALA A 172 -6.52 -3.69 -21.96
C ALA A 172 -7.42 -2.52 -21.53
N ARG A 173 -6.90 -1.53 -20.78
CA ARG A 173 -7.60 -0.30 -20.38
C ARG A 173 -8.19 0.41 -21.59
N LYS A 174 -7.40 0.63 -22.64
CA LYS A 174 -7.85 1.28 -23.89
C LYS A 174 -8.97 0.49 -24.55
N LYS A 175 -8.84 -0.85 -24.63
CA LYS A 175 -9.87 -1.72 -25.23
C LYS A 175 -11.18 -1.72 -24.43
N THR A 176 -11.12 -1.76 -23.11
CA THR A 176 -12.30 -1.66 -22.25
C THR A 176 -13.00 -0.31 -22.42
N GLN A 177 -12.25 0.80 -22.53
CA GLN A 177 -12.80 2.13 -22.78
C GLN A 177 -13.47 2.24 -24.15
N GLU A 178 -12.86 1.71 -25.21
CA GLU A 178 -13.45 1.67 -26.55
C GLU A 178 -14.79 0.92 -26.55
N PHE A 179 -14.81 -0.27 -25.94
CA PHE A 179 -16.00 -1.12 -25.89
C PHE A 179 -17.14 -0.47 -25.07
N THR A 180 -16.82 0.08 -23.89
CA THR A 180 -17.81 0.76 -23.03
C THR A 180 -18.34 2.04 -23.68
N SER A 181 -17.50 2.82 -24.34
CA SER A 181 -17.90 4.02 -25.09
C SER A 181 -18.87 3.66 -26.23
N ARG A 182 -18.55 2.63 -27.01
CA ARG A 182 -19.42 2.16 -28.09
C ARG A 182 -20.80 1.75 -27.59
N ARG A 183 -20.88 0.98 -26.49
CA ARG A 183 -22.17 0.58 -25.89
C ARG A 183 -22.98 1.77 -25.37
N ARG A 184 -22.32 2.80 -24.85
CA ARG A 184 -23.01 4.05 -24.42
C ARG A 184 -23.64 4.77 -25.61
N TRP A 185 -22.93 4.86 -26.74
CA TRP A 185 -23.47 5.47 -27.96
C TRP A 185 -24.61 4.65 -28.58
N GLU A 186 -24.51 3.32 -28.57
CA GLU A 186 -25.59 2.43 -29.00
C GLU A 186 -26.84 2.63 -28.11
N GLY A 187 -26.68 2.67 -26.79
CA GLY A 187 -27.77 2.94 -25.85
C GLY A 187 -28.40 4.32 -26.02
N PHE A 188 -27.58 5.35 -26.26
CA PHE A 188 -28.05 6.70 -26.57
C PHE A 188 -28.90 6.71 -27.86
N GLY A 189 -28.42 6.05 -28.93
CA GLY A 189 -29.16 5.94 -30.18
C GLY A 189 -30.52 5.24 -30.02
N ILE A 190 -30.57 4.14 -29.26
CA ILE A 190 -31.83 3.44 -28.94
C ILE A 190 -32.77 4.37 -28.15
N GLY A 191 -32.25 5.11 -27.18
CA GLY A 191 -33.03 6.07 -26.40
C GLY A 191 -33.66 7.17 -27.26
N VAL A 192 -32.90 7.75 -28.19
CA VAL A 192 -33.40 8.74 -29.15
C VAL A 192 -34.48 8.14 -30.06
N ALA A 193 -34.26 6.95 -30.61
CA ALA A 193 -35.23 6.28 -31.47
C ALA A 193 -36.54 5.95 -30.74
N ALA A 194 -36.46 5.42 -29.52
CA ALA A 194 -37.64 5.12 -28.70
C ALA A 194 -38.42 6.40 -28.35
N SER A 195 -37.71 7.49 -28.00
CA SER A 195 -38.34 8.78 -27.73
C SER A 195 -39.08 9.32 -28.96
N ALA A 196 -38.46 9.23 -30.16
CA ALA A 196 -39.09 9.67 -31.40
C ALA A 196 -40.37 8.87 -31.70
N VAL A 197 -40.36 7.55 -31.50
CA VAL A 197 -41.56 6.70 -31.67
C VAL A 197 -42.66 7.10 -30.70
N VAL A 198 -42.35 7.30 -29.42
CA VAL A 198 -43.35 7.73 -28.42
C VAL A 198 -43.94 9.08 -28.79
N THR A 199 -43.13 10.05 -29.22
CA THR A 199 -43.61 11.37 -29.65
C THR A 199 -44.52 11.28 -30.89
N LEU A 200 -44.18 10.44 -31.86
CA LEU A 200 -45.00 10.21 -33.06
C LEU A 200 -46.34 9.56 -32.71
N VAL A 201 -46.34 8.55 -31.85
CA VAL A 201 -47.56 7.88 -31.38
C VAL A 201 -48.45 8.85 -30.60
N TRP A 202 -47.87 9.68 -29.73
CA TRP A 202 -48.61 10.71 -29.01
C TRP A 202 -49.29 11.69 -29.97
N TRP A 203 -48.56 12.16 -30.99
CA TRP A 203 -49.09 13.04 -32.03
C TRP A 203 -50.26 12.40 -32.80
N MET A 204 -50.22 11.09 -33.05
CA MET A 204 -51.32 10.39 -33.74
C MET A 204 -52.56 10.16 -32.87
N ILE A 205 -52.42 10.13 -31.53
CA ILE A 205 -53.53 9.89 -30.60
C ILE A 205 -54.22 11.19 -30.18
N VAL A 206 -53.44 12.25 -30.01
CA VAL A 206 -53.90 13.54 -29.46
C VAL A 206 -54.16 14.60 -30.55
N GLY A 207 -53.59 14.40 -31.74
CA GLY A 207 -53.76 15.27 -32.91
C GLY A 207 -54.97 14.97 -33.77
#